data_AF-A0A7V8YJ89-F1
#
_entry.id   AF-A0A7V8YJ89-F1
#
_cell.length_a   1.000
_cell.length_b   1.000
_cell.length_c   1.000
_cell.angle_alpha   90.00
_cell.angle_beta   90.00
_cell.angle_gamma   90.00
#
_symmetry.space_group_name_H-M   'P 1'
#
loop_
_entity.id
_entity.type
_entity.pdbx_description
1 polymer ?
#
loop_
_entity_poly.entity_id
_entity_poly.type
_entity_poly.pdbx_seq_one_letter_code
_entity_poly.pdbx_strand_id
1 'polypeptide(L)'
;MIADFKTNRYDPSTDAVTYTYVQAKAFEELFAHYTSYFGPESASQGLLPEAITDPVQVRQLTAYFSWSAWAGSTLRPDKAYSYTNNWPSEPLVGNTITADAVVWSVLSLIVLLAGIGILFAAFGRWGERMGWRGRQADTISFRRPGDVAVTPTQRTAWSDSPRNTRPGTPSTRSRPHWRSRPESDVTGPGSAHPRG
;
A
#
# COMPACT_ATOMS: atom_id res chain seq x y z
N MET A 1 14.93 36.34 -15.88
CA MET A 1 13.77 35.43 -15.70
C MET A 1 13.90 34.61 -14.43
N ILE A 2 14.88 33.69 -14.30
CA ILE A 2 15.08 32.89 -13.07
C ILE A 2 15.26 33.75 -11.81
N ALA A 3 16.06 34.81 -11.89
CA ALA A 3 16.28 35.73 -10.76
C ALA A 3 14.98 36.35 -10.23
N ASP A 4 13.96 36.52 -11.08
CA ASP A 4 12.68 37.11 -10.65
C ASP A 4 11.92 36.20 -9.67
N PHE A 5 12.03 34.88 -9.86
CA PHE A 5 11.47 33.86 -8.96
C PHE A 5 12.36 33.58 -7.75
N LYS A 6 13.68 33.61 -7.93
CA LYS A 6 14.63 33.26 -6.86
C LYS A 6 14.83 34.38 -5.84
N THR A 7 14.66 35.64 -6.24
CA THR A 7 14.86 36.80 -5.37
C THR A 7 13.79 36.87 -4.29
N ASN A 8 14.23 36.83 -3.04
CA ASN A 8 13.34 36.95 -1.90
C ASN A 8 12.96 38.42 -1.67
N ARG A 9 11.66 38.72 -1.80
CA ARG A 9 11.07 40.06 -1.61
C ARG A 9 10.11 40.09 -0.42
N TYR A 10 10.30 39.18 0.53
CA TYR A 10 9.64 39.21 1.82
C TYR A 10 10.27 40.31 2.69
N ASP A 11 9.43 41.16 3.26
CA ASP A 11 9.82 42.19 4.22
C ASP A 11 9.34 41.78 5.63
N PRO A 12 10.26 41.46 6.55
CA PRO A 12 9.90 41.06 7.91
C PRO A 12 9.31 42.20 8.76
N SER A 13 9.47 43.46 8.35
CA SER A 13 8.93 44.62 9.07
C SER A 13 7.44 44.84 8.80
N THR A 14 6.98 44.47 7.60
CA THR A 14 5.59 44.60 7.14
C THR A 14 4.87 43.26 7.06
N ASP A 15 5.58 42.15 7.26
CA ASP A 15 5.12 40.77 7.09
C ASP A 15 4.47 40.52 5.72
N ALA A 16 5.05 41.13 4.69
CA ALA A 16 4.49 41.15 3.34
C ALA A 16 5.51 40.70 2.29
N VAL A 17 5.03 39.99 1.27
CA VAL A 17 5.79 39.66 0.06
C VAL A 17 5.34 40.61 -1.04
N THR A 18 6.28 41.34 -1.64
CA THR A 18 5.97 42.25 -2.75
C THR A 18 6.16 41.55 -4.10
N TYR A 19 5.10 41.50 -4.91
CA TYR A 19 5.16 40.98 -6.28
C TYR A 19 5.69 42.01 -7.26
N THR A 20 6.44 41.55 -8.26
CA THR A 20 6.75 42.38 -9.42
C THR A 20 5.50 42.63 -10.26
N TYR A 21 5.55 43.64 -11.12
CA TYR A 21 4.45 43.92 -12.06
C TYR A 21 4.07 42.68 -12.90
N VAL A 22 5.07 41.91 -13.35
CA VAL A 22 4.85 40.70 -14.14
C VAL A 22 4.21 39.59 -13.31
N GLN A 23 4.65 39.40 -12.06
CA GLN A 23 4.05 38.43 -11.13
C GLN A 23 2.60 38.79 -10.79
N ALA A 24 2.32 40.08 -10.57
CA ALA A 24 0.96 40.56 -10.33
C ALA A 24 0.06 40.33 -11.55
N LYS A 25 0.55 40.56 -12.78
CA LYS A 25 -0.21 40.25 -14.00
C LYS A 25 -0.47 38.75 -14.14
N ALA A 26 0.53 37.91 -13.89
CA ALA A 26 0.39 36.46 -13.92
C ALA A 26 -0.62 35.96 -12.86
N PHE A 27 -0.70 36.63 -11.71
CA PHE A 27 -1.69 36.30 -10.68
C PHE A 27 -3.13 36.53 -11.18
N GLU A 28 -3.39 37.62 -11.88
CA GLU A 28 -4.72 37.89 -12.47
C GLU A 28 -5.09 36.85 -13.55
N GLU A 29 -4.10 36.42 -14.35
CA GLU A 29 -4.29 35.34 -15.33
C GLU A 29 -4.59 33.99 -14.63
N LEU A 30 -3.89 33.68 -13.53
CA LEU A 30 -4.16 32.49 -12.70
C LEU A 30 -5.54 32.56 -12.05
N PHE A 31 -5.96 33.73 -11.58
CA PHE A 31 -7.28 33.91 -10.99
C PHE A 31 -8.37 33.58 -12.01
N ALA A 32 -8.29 34.15 -13.22
CA ALA A 32 -9.23 33.84 -14.30
C ALA A 32 -9.21 32.35 -14.67
N HIS A 33 -8.02 31.74 -14.76
CA HIS A 33 -7.87 30.32 -15.05
C HIS A 33 -8.56 29.44 -13.99
N TYR A 34 -8.29 29.69 -12.70
CA TYR A 34 -8.88 28.90 -11.62
C TYR A 34 -10.37 29.17 -11.42
N THR A 35 -10.88 30.36 -11.77
CA THR A 35 -12.33 30.60 -11.84
C THR A 35 -12.99 29.67 -12.86
N SER A 36 -12.39 29.49 -14.04
CA SER A 36 -12.92 28.56 -15.04
C SER A 36 -12.79 27.10 -14.57
N TYR A 37 -11.59 26.73 -14.10
CA TYR A 37 -11.23 25.37 -13.70
C TYR A 37 -12.11 24.80 -12.58
N PHE A 38 -12.39 25.60 -11.54
CA PHE A 38 -13.24 25.17 -10.42
C PHE A 38 -14.73 25.48 -10.62
N GLY A 39 -15.07 26.32 -11.60
CA GLY A 39 -16.45 26.69 -11.93
C GLY A 39 -16.96 25.93 -13.17
N PRO A 40 -17.14 26.60 -14.32
CA PRO A 40 -17.80 26.03 -15.49
C PRO A 40 -17.10 24.81 -16.10
N GLU A 41 -15.77 24.70 -15.99
CA GLU A 41 -15.01 23.58 -16.56
C GLU A 41 -14.84 22.42 -15.58
N SER A 42 -15.26 22.56 -14.32
CA SER A 42 -14.92 21.64 -13.23
C SER A 42 -15.33 20.18 -13.53
N ALA A 43 -16.50 19.99 -14.13
CA ALA A 43 -17.01 18.67 -14.50
C ALA A 43 -16.10 17.97 -15.54
N SER A 44 -15.54 18.73 -16.49
CA SER A 44 -14.61 18.21 -17.50
C SER A 44 -13.25 17.83 -16.91
N GLN A 45 -12.91 18.38 -15.74
CA GLN A 45 -11.67 18.13 -15.00
C GLN A 45 -11.81 17.01 -13.95
N GLY A 46 -12.94 16.28 -13.94
CA GLY A 46 -13.22 15.23 -12.98
C GLY A 46 -13.58 15.72 -11.57
N LEU A 47 -13.91 17.02 -11.43
CA LEU A 47 -14.41 17.62 -10.21
C LEU A 47 -15.94 17.63 -10.19
N LEU A 48 -16.53 17.92 -9.03
CA LEU A 48 -17.96 18.20 -8.96
C LEU A 48 -18.29 19.40 -9.87
N PRO A 49 -19.42 19.39 -10.59
CA PRO A 49 -19.88 20.55 -11.35
C PRO A 49 -19.97 21.78 -10.44
N GLU A 50 -19.45 22.92 -10.89
CA GLU A 50 -19.45 24.17 -10.13
C GLU A 50 -18.85 24.02 -8.71
N ALA A 51 -17.73 23.30 -8.61
CA ALA A 51 -17.09 22.94 -7.34
C ALA A 51 -16.82 24.15 -6.43
N ILE A 52 -16.39 25.28 -7.01
CA ILE A 52 -16.20 26.56 -6.31
C ILE A 52 -16.63 27.69 -7.24
N THR A 53 -17.67 28.44 -6.86
CA THR A 53 -18.23 29.54 -7.67
C THR A 53 -18.09 30.91 -7.03
N ASP A 54 -17.85 30.98 -5.72
CA ASP A 54 -17.65 32.24 -5.02
C ASP A 54 -16.29 32.87 -5.44
N PRO A 55 -16.28 34.06 -6.06
CA PRO A 55 -15.06 34.70 -6.53
C PRO A 55 -14.08 35.02 -5.39
N VAL A 56 -14.57 35.25 -4.16
CA VAL A 56 -13.71 35.48 -3.00
C VAL A 56 -12.93 34.21 -2.65
N GLN A 57 -13.62 33.06 -2.64
CA GLN A 57 -12.99 31.77 -2.35
C GLN A 57 -11.99 31.37 -3.42
N VAL A 58 -12.32 31.56 -4.70
CA VAL A 58 -11.39 31.29 -5.80
C VAL A 58 -10.14 32.17 -5.66
N ARG A 59 -10.30 33.46 -5.36
CA ARG A 59 -9.16 34.37 -5.20
C ARG A 59 -8.26 33.97 -4.03
N GLN A 60 -8.83 33.55 -2.90
CA GLN A 60 -8.08 33.05 -1.76
C GLN A 60 -7.32 31.75 -2.09
N LEU A 61 -7.95 30.84 -2.84
CA LEU A 61 -7.32 29.60 -3.27
C LEU A 61 -6.18 29.86 -4.26
N THR A 62 -6.38 30.75 -5.23
CA THR A 62 -5.32 31.20 -6.14
C THR A 62 -4.16 31.86 -5.38
N ALA A 63 -4.45 32.67 -4.36
CA ALA A 63 -3.43 33.24 -3.47
C ALA A 63 -2.64 32.16 -2.73
N TYR A 64 -3.31 31.12 -2.23
CA TYR A 64 -2.65 29.98 -1.59
C TYR A 64 -1.72 29.21 -2.55
N PHE A 65 -2.17 28.94 -3.78
CA PHE A 65 -1.32 28.31 -4.80
C PHE A 65 -0.13 29.19 -5.19
N SER A 66 -0.35 30.49 -5.34
CA SER A 66 0.70 31.45 -5.64
C SER A 66 1.73 31.54 -4.51
N TRP A 67 1.29 31.57 -3.25
CA TRP A 67 2.16 31.49 -2.08
C TRP A 67 2.98 30.19 -2.03
N SER A 68 2.34 29.05 -2.32
CA SER A 68 3.02 27.74 -2.35
C SER A 68 4.10 27.71 -3.42
N ALA A 69 3.80 28.25 -4.61
CA ALA A 69 4.77 28.37 -5.71
C ALA A 69 5.90 29.35 -5.39
N TRP A 70 5.60 30.47 -4.71
CA TRP A 70 6.60 31.41 -4.21
C TRP A 70 7.56 30.72 -3.23
N ALA A 71 7.05 29.97 -2.25
CA ALA A 71 7.88 29.21 -1.31
C ALA A 71 8.73 28.13 -2.03
N GLY A 72 8.16 27.49 -3.04
CA GLY A 72 8.84 26.46 -3.84
C GLY A 72 10.01 26.98 -4.68
N SER A 73 9.96 28.24 -5.12
CA SER A 73 10.92 28.83 -6.07
C SER A 73 11.89 29.82 -5.42
N THR A 74 11.46 30.57 -4.40
CA THR A 74 12.21 31.66 -3.77
C THR A 74 13.30 31.15 -2.84
N LEU A 75 14.51 31.72 -2.94
CA LEU A 75 15.62 31.39 -2.05
C LEU A 75 15.33 31.79 -0.60
N ARG A 76 15.75 30.94 0.33
CA ARG A 76 15.77 31.35 1.75
C ARG A 76 16.82 32.45 1.95
N PRO A 77 16.65 33.32 2.94
CA PRO A 77 17.72 34.22 3.37
C PRO A 77 19.00 33.43 3.61
N ASP A 78 20.10 33.90 3.01
CA ASP A 78 21.44 33.33 3.15
C ASP A 78 21.61 31.86 2.71
N LYS A 79 20.70 31.31 1.89
CA LYS A 79 20.83 29.97 1.32
C LYS A 79 20.73 29.99 -0.21
N ALA A 80 21.41 29.02 -0.83
CA ALA A 80 21.40 28.81 -2.28
C ALA A 80 20.24 27.92 -2.78
N TYR A 81 19.26 27.62 -1.92
CA TYR A 81 18.09 26.80 -2.25
C TYR A 81 16.79 27.40 -1.69
N SER A 82 15.66 26.98 -2.24
CA SER A 82 14.34 27.53 -1.87
C SER A 82 13.81 27.08 -0.51
N TYR A 83 12.67 27.63 -0.07
CA TYR A 83 12.04 27.20 1.19
C TYR A 83 11.70 25.71 1.23
N THR A 84 11.55 25.06 0.08
CA THR A 84 11.25 23.63 -0.06
C THR A 84 12.48 22.79 -0.45
N ASN A 85 13.70 23.35 -0.36
CA ASN A 85 14.94 22.71 -0.84
C ASN A 85 14.94 22.45 -2.35
N ASN A 86 14.54 23.46 -3.14
CA ASN A 86 14.43 23.41 -4.61
C ASN A 86 13.40 22.40 -5.14
N TRP A 87 12.36 22.10 -4.35
CA TRP A 87 11.21 21.33 -4.83
C TRP A 87 10.07 22.27 -5.25
N PRO A 88 9.31 22.01 -6.33
CA PRO A 88 9.42 20.88 -7.26
C PRO A 88 10.58 21.05 -8.25
N SER A 89 10.97 19.95 -8.91
CA SER A 89 11.97 19.97 -9.97
C SER A 89 11.44 20.76 -11.17
N GLU A 90 11.92 21.98 -11.35
CA GLU A 90 11.47 22.90 -12.40
C GLU A 90 12.67 23.74 -12.89
N PRO A 91 13.27 23.37 -14.04
CA PRO A 91 14.43 24.07 -14.59
C PRO A 91 14.16 25.55 -14.92
N LEU A 92 12.91 25.91 -15.30
CA LEU A 92 12.57 27.28 -15.69
C LEU A 92 12.66 28.27 -14.54
N VAL A 93 12.53 27.80 -13.30
CA VAL A 93 12.73 28.61 -12.09
C VAL A 93 14.07 28.32 -11.43
N GLY A 94 14.94 27.50 -12.03
CA GLY A 94 16.24 27.13 -11.48
C GLY A 94 16.15 26.20 -10.26
N ASN A 95 15.09 25.39 -10.17
CA ASN A 95 14.98 24.36 -9.15
C ASN A 95 15.70 23.08 -9.62
N THR A 96 16.80 22.76 -8.98
CA THR A 96 17.58 21.54 -9.18
C THR A 96 17.91 20.88 -7.85
N ILE A 97 18.25 19.59 -7.88
CA ILE A 97 18.65 18.84 -6.69
C ILE A 97 19.80 19.56 -5.96
N THR A 98 19.67 19.72 -4.64
CA THR A 98 20.68 20.38 -3.83
C THR A 98 21.85 19.44 -3.55
N ALA A 99 23.05 20.00 -3.36
CA ALA A 99 24.23 19.22 -2.97
C ALA A 99 23.99 18.46 -1.66
N ASP A 100 23.37 19.11 -0.68
CA ASP A 100 23.04 18.50 0.62
C ASP A 100 22.12 17.27 0.45
N ALA A 101 21.12 17.33 -0.42
CA ALA A 101 20.23 16.20 -0.66
C ALA A 101 20.98 14.99 -1.23
N VAL A 102 21.94 15.21 -2.14
CA VAL A 102 22.80 14.16 -2.70
C VAL A 102 23.67 13.55 -1.61
N VAL A 103 24.33 14.38 -0.79
CA VAL A 103 25.22 13.93 0.29
C VAL A 103 24.46 13.07 1.30
N TRP A 104 23.31 13.55 1.80
CA TRP A 104 22.52 12.81 2.78
C TRP A 104 21.93 11.51 2.22
N SER A 105 21.61 11.45 0.93
CA SER A 105 21.15 10.23 0.27
C SER A 105 22.24 9.16 0.24
N VAL A 106 23.47 9.53 -0.15
CA VAL A 106 24.62 8.62 -0.19
C VAL A 106 24.98 8.14 1.22
N LEU A 107 25.01 9.05 2.20
CA LEU A 107 25.28 8.70 3.60
C LEU A 107 24.25 7.72 4.15
N SER A 108 22.95 7.95 3.87
CA SER A 108 21.88 7.06 4.32
C SER A 108 22.03 5.66 3.74
N LEU A 109 22.42 5.55 2.47
CA LEU A 109 22.69 4.26 1.82
C LEU A 109 23.87 3.54 2.49
N ILE A 110 24.98 4.24 2.76
CA ILE A 110 26.15 3.65 3.43
C ILE A 110 25.77 3.13 4.82
N VAL A 111 25.03 3.94 5.61
CA VAL A 111 24.60 3.56 6.96
C VAL A 111 23.65 2.36 6.92
N LEU A 112 22.73 2.31 5.97
CA LEU A 112 21.83 1.17 5.78
C LEU A 112 22.62 -0.13 5.50
N LEU A 113 23.55 -0.09 4.55
CA LEU A 113 24.37 -1.25 4.19
C LEU A 113 25.26 -1.70 5.35
N ALA A 114 25.87 -0.74 6.07
CA ALA A 114 26.64 -1.03 7.28
C ALA A 114 25.77 -1.68 8.36
N GLY A 115 24.56 -1.18 8.58
CA GLY A 115 23.60 -1.75 9.53
C GLY A 115 23.20 -3.19 9.19
N ILE A 116 22.94 -3.47 7.90
CA ILE A 116 22.67 -4.83 7.41
C ILE A 116 23.88 -5.74 7.62
N GLY A 117 25.09 -5.27 7.33
CA GLY A 117 26.33 -6.02 7.56
C GLY A 117 26.56 -6.35 9.04
N ILE A 118 26.36 -5.37 9.93
CA ILE A 118 26.44 -5.56 11.38
C ILE A 118 25.39 -6.57 11.86
N LEU A 119 24.16 -6.48 11.35
CA LEU A 119 23.08 -7.42 11.69
C LEU A 119 23.48 -8.86 11.31
N PHE A 120 23.98 -9.07 10.09
CA PHE A 120 24.44 -10.39 9.67
C PHE A 120 25.65 -10.89 10.46
N ALA A 121 26.61 -10.02 10.77
CA ALA A 121 27.76 -10.37 11.59
C ALA A 121 27.34 -10.77 13.01
N ALA A 122 26.42 -10.01 13.61
CA ALA A 122 25.88 -10.32 14.92
C ALA A 122 25.10 -11.64 14.91
N PHE A 123 24.28 -11.85 13.89
CA PHE A 123 23.54 -13.09 13.72
C PHE A 123 24.46 -14.31 13.52
N GLY A 124 25.51 -14.18 12.71
CA GLY A 124 26.49 -15.24 12.51
C GLY A 124 27.29 -15.58 13.76
N ARG A 125 27.66 -14.56 14.56
CA ARG A 125 28.47 -14.70 15.77
C ARG A 125 27.68 -15.16 17.00
N TRP A 126 26.42 -14.74 17.15
CA TRP A 126 25.60 -15.01 18.35
C TRP A 126 24.33 -15.81 18.07
N GLY A 127 24.05 -16.21 16.83
CA GLY A 127 22.87 -17.01 16.47
C GLY A 127 22.77 -18.35 17.20
N GLU A 128 23.90 -18.95 17.59
CA GLU A 128 23.92 -20.14 18.46
C GLU A 128 23.46 -19.83 19.89
N ARG A 129 23.93 -18.72 20.46
CA ARG A 129 23.56 -18.27 21.81
C ARG A 129 22.10 -17.84 21.89
N MET A 130 21.52 -17.37 20.77
CA MET A 130 20.10 -17.00 20.67
C MET A 130 19.19 -18.19 20.30
N GLY A 131 19.69 -19.42 20.31
CA GLY A 131 18.89 -20.63 20.09
C GLY A 131 18.43 -20.86 18.65
N TRP A 132 18.98 -20.12 17.66
CA TRP A 132 18.49 -20.18 16.27
C TRP A 132 18.96 -21.45 15.53
N ARG A 133 20.17 -21.95 15.81
CA ARG A 133 20.66 -23.23 15.24
C ARG A 133 20.07 -24.47 15.93
N GLY A 134 19.39 -24.32 17.07
CA GLY A 134 18.91 -25.44 17.89
C GLY A 134 17.64 -26.14 17.38
N ARG A 135 16.86 -25.54 16.47
CA ARG A 135 15.61 -26.16 15.96
C ARG A 135 15.79 -27.07 14.74
N GLN A 136 16.98 -27.13 14.15
CA GLN A 136 17.21 -27.90 12.93
C GLN A 136 17.59 -29.37 13.21
N ALA A 137 17.89 -29.70 14.47
CA ALA A 137 18.19 -31.06 14.92
C ALA A 137 17.08 -31.68 15.80
N ASP A 138 15.98 -30.98 16.05
CA ASP A 138 14.77 -31.62 16.57
C ASP A 138 14.08 -32.29 15.39
N THR A 139 14.40 -33.58 15.20
CA THR A 139 13.65 -34.50 14.34
C THR A 139 12.16 -34.17 14.36
N ILE A 140 11.65 -33.65 13.24
CA ILE A 140 10.22 -33.37 13.08
C ILE A 140 9.48 -34.68 13.29
N SER A 141 8.86 -34.86 14.47
CA SER A 141 7.99 -36.01 14.72
C SER A 141 6.72 -35.80 13.91
N PHE A 142 6.62 -36.45 12.75
CA PHE A 142 5.42 -36.41 11.93
C PHE A 142 4.31 -37.20 12.65
N ARG A 143 3.37 -36.49 13.29
CA ARG A 143 2.09 -37.08 13.72
C ARG A 143 1.13 -37.04 12.55
N ARG A 144 0.49 -38.16 12.20
CA ARG A 144 -0.50 -38.15 11.13
C ARG A 144 -1.68 -37.27 11.57
N PRO A 145 -2.36 -36.55 10.67
CA PRO A 145 -3.48 -35.69 11.02
C PRO A 145 -4.60 -36.37 11.85
N GLY A 146 -4.76 -37.69 11.72
CA GLY A 146 -5.70 -38.49 12.52
C GLY A 146 -5.25 -38.78 13.96
N ASP A 147 -3.97 -38.61 14.27
CA ASP A 147 -3.37 -38.84 15.60
C ASP A 147 -3.39 -37.58 16.47
N VAL A 148 -3.92 -36.47 15.94
CA VAL A 148 -4.01 -35.19 16.63
C VAL A 148 -5.46 -34.97 17.05
N ALA A 149 -5.71 -34.98 18.36
CA ALA A 149 -7.03 -34.68 18.89
C ALA A 149 -7.42 -33.23 18.53
N VAL A 150 -8.48 -33.07 17.75
CA VAL A 150 -9.01 -31.75 17.38
C VAL A 150 -9.63 -31.12 18.62
N THR A 151 -9.06 -30.00 19.06
CA THR A 151 -9.58 -29.24 20.21
C THR A 151 -10.95 -28.63 19.88
N PRO A 152 -11.80 -28.38 20.89
CA PRO A 152 -13.13 -27.79 20.68
C PRO A 152 -13.11 -26.48 19.88
N THR A 153 -12.11 -25.62 20.10
CA THR A 153 -11.95 -24.32 19.42
C THR A 153 -11.53 -24.44 17.96
N GLN A 154 -10.75 -25.48 17.61
CA GLN A 154 -10.40 -25.78 16.22
C GLN A 154 -11.61 -26.30 15.44
N ARG A 155 -12.49 -27.05 16.11
CA ARG A 155 -13.73 -27.57 15.51
C ARG A 155 -14.72 -26.46 15.19
N THR A 156 -14.84 -25.46 16.06
CA THR A 156 -15.72 -24.30 15.85
C THR A 156 -15.23 -23.40 14.72
N ALA A 157 -13.92 -23.14 14.65
CA ALA A 157 -13.33 -22.37 13.54
C ALA A 157 -13.53 -23.04 12.17
N TRP A 158 -13.50 -24.38 12.14
CA TRP A 158 -13.83 -25.14 10.93
C TRP A 158 -15.31 -25.06 10.57
N SER A 159 -16.21 -25.17 11.56
CA SER A 159 -17.67 -25.12 11.30
C SER A 159 -18.17 -23.75 10.86
N ASP A 160 -17.45 -22.68 11.21
CA ASP A 160 -17.80 -21.30 10.84
C ASP A 160 -17.18 -20.85 9.49
N SER A 161 -16.37 -21.70 8.85
CA SER A 161 -15.88 -21.41 7.49
C SER A 161 -17.04 -21.48 6.50
N PRO A 162 -17.29 -20.43 5.69
CA PRO A 162 -18.40 -20.43 4.74
C PRO A 162 -18.24 -21.56 3.74
N ARG A 163 -19.08 -22.59 3.86
CA ARG A 163 -19.23 -23.61 2.82
C ARG A 163 -19.70 -22.89 1.56
N ASN A 164 -18.87 -22.90 0.52
CA ASN A 164 -19.21 -22.37 -0.79
C ASN A 164 -20.35 -23.21 -1.39
N THR A 165 -21.58 -22.93 -1.00
CA THR A 165 -22.78 -23.54 -1.56
C THR A 165 -23.02 -22.92 -2.93
N ARG A 166 -22.58 -23.62 -3.99
CA ARG A 166 -23.05 -23.34 -5.35
C ARG A 166 -24.57 -23.61 -5.40
N PRO A 167 -25.40 -22.67 -5.88
CA PRO A 167 -26.84 -22.89 -5.94
C PRO A 167 -27.21 -23.76 -7.16
N GLY A 168 -27.99 -24.81 -6.91
CA GLY A 168 -28.85 -25.45 -7.90
C GLY A 168 -28.40 -26.82 -8.43
N THR A 169 -28.92 -27.90 -7.85
CA THR A 169 -29.53 -29.00 -8.65
C THR A 169 -30.45 -29.84 -7.75
N PRO A 170 -31.71 -30.14 -8.15
CA PRO A 170 -32.66 -30.87 -7.31
C PRO A 170 -32.31 -32.36 -7.21
N SER A 171 -32.56 -32.92 -6.03
CA SER A 171 -32.44 -34.36 -5.76
C SER A 171 -33.41 -35.17 -6.62
N THR A 172 -32.90 -36.08 -7.45
CA THR A 172 -33.72 -37.17 -8.02
C THR A 172 -32.86 -38.42 -8.27
N ARG A 173 -33.08 -39.41 -7.39
CA ARG A 173 -33.25 -40.85 -7.67
C ARG A 173 -32.10 -41.62 -8.35
N SER A 174 -31.72 -42.76 -7.75
CA SER A 174 -32.05 -44.13 -8.24
C SER A 174 -31.02 -45.17 -7.76
N ARG A 175 -31.49 -46.16 -6.99
CA ARG A 175 -30.82 -47.47 -6.84
C ARG A 175 -30.99 -48.26 -8.15
N PRO A 176 -29.96 -48.98 -8.60
CA PRO A 176 -30.18 -50.17 -9.44
C PRO A 176 -29.85 -51.49 -8.73
N HIS A 177 -30.71 -52.47 -8.96
CA HIS A 177 -30.71 -53.89 -8.58
C HIS A 177 -30.03 -54.75 -9.68
N TRP A 178 -30.46 -56.00 -9.95
CA TRP A 178 -29.97 -56.96 -10.99
C TRP A 178 -28.59 -57.63 -10.71
N ARG A 179 -28.43 -58.87 -10.20
CA ARG A 179 -28.98 -60.24 -10.48
C ARG A 179 -28.46 -60.81 -11.83
N SER A 180 -27.74 -61.94 -11.89
CA SER A 180 -28.22 -63.35 -11.97
C SER A 180 -26.98 -64.28 -12.18
N ARG A 181 -26.84 -65.57 -11.80
CA ARG A 181 -27.63 -66.79 -12.07
C ARG A 181 -27.07 -68.03 -11.28
N PRO A 182 -27.75 -69.21 -11.29
CA PRO A 182 -27.64 -70.33 -10.30
C PRO A 182 -27.10 -71.69 -10.85
N GLU A 183 -27.24 -72.75 -10.03
CA GLU A 183 -27.01 -74.22 -10.21
C GLU A 183 -25.54 -74.72 -10.08
N SER A 184 -25.16 -75.87 -9.48
CA SER A 184 -25.78 -77.07 -8.84
C SER A 184 -24.65 -77.82 -8.08
N ASP A 185 -24.81 -78.19 -6.81
CA ASP A 185 -25.09 -79.55 -6.28
C ASP A 185 -24.02 -80.65 -6.50
N VAL A 186 -23.35 -81.10 -5.41
CA VAL A 186 -22.87 -82.49 -5.18
C VAL A 186 -22.81 -82.76 -3.66
N THR A 187 -23.40 -83.90 -3.29
CA THR A 187 -23.65 -84.62 -2.02
C THR A 187 -22.39 -84.97 -1.19
N GLY A 188 -22.36 -84.93 0.16
CA GLY A 188 -22.94 -85.84 1.19
C GLY A 188 -21.82 -86.69 1.85
N PRO A 189 -21.99 -87.47 2.96
CA PRO A 189 -23.01 -87.58 4.02
C PRO A 189 -22.37 -87.35 5.44
N GLY A 190 -22.96 -87.49 6.63
CA GLY A 190 -24.22 -88.04 7.13
C GLY A 190 -24.17 -88.20 8.67
N SER A 191 -25.31 -88.59 9.23
CA SER A 191 -25.60 -89.11 10.59
C SER A 191 -25.43 -88.16 11.79
N ALA A 192 -26.47 -87.75 12.53
CA ALA A 192 -27.45 -88.54 13.33
C ALA A 192 -26.75 -89.28 14.49
N HIS A 193 -27.19 -89.23 15.76
CA HIS A 193 -28.50 -89.65 16.27
C HIS A 193 -28.65 -89.25 17.78
N PRO A 194 -29.83 -89.39 18.44
CA PRO A 194 -30.43 -88.35 19.29
C PRO A 194 -31.01 -88.92 20.61
N ARG A 195 -31.97 -88.16 21.16
CA ARG A 195 -33.11 -88.55 22.02
C ARG A 195 -32.85 -88.65 23.52
N GLY A 196 -33.82 -88.09 24.25
CA GLY A 196 -34.05 -88.29 25.67
C GLY A 196 -34.42 -86.98 26.32
#